data_AF-A0A0F8GSL4-F1
#
_entry.id   AF-A0A0F8GSL4-F1
#
_cell.length_a   1.000
_cell.length_b   1.000
_cell.length_c   1.000
_cell.angle_alpha   90.00
_cell.angle_beta   90.00
_cell.angle_gamma   90.00
#
_symmetry.space_group_name_H-M   'P 1'
#
loop_
_entity.id
_entity.type
_entity.pdbx_description
1 polymer ?
#
loop_
_entity_poly.entity_id
_entity_poly.type
_entity_poly.pdbx_seq_one_letter_code
_entity_poly.pdbx_strand_id
1 'polypeptide(L)' 'MTTFLIWYKIPDNTDRWNYESGYATIDANNRQHALQLALVWIPGVSELDVRGIISRKITNN' A
#
# COMPACT_ATOMS: atom_id res chain seq x y z
N MET A 1 10.90 6.88 11.99
CA MET A 1 9.68 6.61 11.19
C MET A 1 10.01 5.47 10.25
N THR A 2 9.16 4.45 10.18
CA THR A 2 9.45 3.20 9.44
C THR A 2 8.70 3.21 8.13
N THR A 3 9.36 2.89 7.02
CA THR A 3 8.73 2.75 5.71
C THR A 3 8.16 1.33 5.57
N PHE A 4 6.87 1.20 5.36
CA PHE A 4 6.19 -0.08 5.13
C PHE A 4 5.89 -0.27 3.65
N LEU A 5 6.10 -1.50 3.15
CA LEU A 5 5.64 -1.93 1.83
C LEU A 5 4.22 -2.48 1.97
N ILE A 6 3.27 -1.81 1.34
CA ILE A 6 1.85 -2.14 1.35
C ILE A 6 1.49 -2.75 0.00
N TRP A 7 0.89 -3.92 0.01
CA TRP A 7 0.18 -4.46 -1.13
C TRP A 7 -1.29 -4.08 -1.02
N TYR A 8 -1.89 -3.72 -2.14
CA TYR A 8 -3.30 -3.33 -2.20
C TYR A 8 -3.96 -3.93 -3.44
N LYS A 9 -5.28 -4.05 -3.35
CA LYS A 9 -6.15 -4.50 -4.43
C LYS A 9 -7.31 -3.53 -4.58
N ILE A 10 -7.55 -3.07 -5.81
CA ILE A 10 -8.66 -2.19 -6.18
C ILE A 10 -9.50 -2.86 -7.27
N PRO A 11 -10.83 -2.69 -7.29
CA PRO A 11 -11.65 -3.11 -8.41
C PRO A 11 -11.19 -2.41 -9.69
N ASP A 12 -11.11 -3.15 -10.79
CA ASP A 12 -10.90 -2.54 -12.11
C ASP A 12 -12.12 -1.68 -12.46
N ASN A 13 -11.87 -0.48 -12.98
CA ASN A 13 -12.92 0.48 -13.34
C ASN A 13 -13.81 -0.02 -14.49
N THR A 14 -13.33 -0.98 -15.28
CA THR A 14 -14.07 -1.57 -16.41
C THR A 14 -14.85 -2.82 -16.06
N ASP A 15 -14.46 -3.58 -15.03
CA ASP A 15 -15.13 -4.81 -14.64
C ASP A 15 -14.96 -5.05 -13.12
N ARG A 16 -16.08 -5.08 -12.39
CA ARG A 16 -16.08 -5.27 -10.93
C ARG A 16 -15.65 -6.68 -10.49
N TRP A 17 -15.51 -7.60 -11.44
CA TRP A 17 -14.97 -8.95 -11.20
C TRP A 17 -13.46 -9.01 -11.42
N ASN A 18 -12.88 -8.04 -12.12
CA ASN A 18 -11.45 -7.87 -12.26
C ASN A 18 -10.92 -6.92 -11.19
N TYR A 19 -9.70 -7.19 -10.75
CA TYR A 19 -9.03 -6.39 -9.74
C TYR A 19 -7.63 -6.07 -10.20
N GLU A 20 -7.24 -4.82 -10.02
CA GLU A 20 -5.86 -4.40 -10.14
C GLU A 20 -5.18 -4.53 -8.78
N SER A 21 -3.95 -5.04 -8.77
CA SER A 21 -3.14 -5.14 -7.56
C SER A 21 -1.86 -4.36 -7.71
N GLY A 22 -1.43 -3.70 -6.65
CA GLY A 22 -0.27 -2.83 -6.67
C GLY A 22 0.50 -2.86 -5.37
N TYR A 23 1.64 -2.16 -5.40
CA TYR A 23 2.50 -1.96 -4.25
C TYR A 23 2.73 -0.48 -4.02
N ALA A 24 2.70 -0.08 -2.75
CA ALA A 24 2.96 1.28 -2.29
C ALA A 24 3.92 1.26 -1.10
N THR A 25 4.69 2.34 -0.93
CA THR A 25 5.50 2.55 0.27
C THR A 25 4.89 3.64 1.13
N ILE A 26 4.66 3.38 2.42
CA ILE A 26 4.07 4.34 3.36
C ILE A 26 4.96 4.48 4.58
N ASP A 27 5.33 5.72 4.90
CA ASP A 27 6.08 6.05 6.11
C ASP A 27 5.09 6.18 7.29
N ALA A 28 5.24 5.33 8.31
CA ALA A 28 4.36 5.31 9.47
C ALA A 28 5.09 4.90 10.77
N ASN A 29 4.40 5.02 11.90
CA ASN A 29 4.95 4.68 13.21
C ASN A 29 4.86 3.17 13.52
N ASN A 30 3.85 2.50 12.98
CA ASN A 30 3.62 1.07 13.17
C ASN A 30 2.77 0.51 12.02
N ARG A 31 2.59 -0.81 11.99
CA ARG A 31 1.83 -1.54 10.95
C ARG A 31 0.38 -1.06 10.83
N GLN A 32 -0.31 -0.87 11.96
CA GLN A 32 -1.72 -0.45 11.95
C GLN A 32 -1.89 0.97 11.39
N HIS A 33 -1.00 1.88 11.78
CA HIS A 33 -0.99 3.25 11.28
C HIS A 33 -0.70 3.29 9.76
N ALA A 34 0.21 2.44 9.26
CA ALA A 34 0.48 2.32 7.83
C ALA A 34 -0.78 1.88 7.05
N LEU A 35 -1.52 0.90 7.57
CA LEU A 35 -2.76 0.43 6.94
C LEU A 35 -3.85 1.53 6.93
N GLN A 36 -3.99 2.27 8.04
CA GLN A 36 -4.94 3.38 8.14
C GLN A 36 -4.63 4.48 7.11
N LEU A 37 -3.35 4.85 6.95
CA LEU A 37 -2.93 5.83 5.94
C LEU A 37 -3.16 5.32 4.52
N ALA A 38 -2.92 4.03 4.27
CA ALA A 38 -3.14 3.44 2.95
C ALA A 38 -4.61 3.50 2.50
N LEU A 39 -5.54 3.24 3.43
CA LEU A 39 -6.98 3.31 3.14
C LEU A 39 -7.44 4.72 2.75
N VAL A 40 -6.80 5.75 3.31
CA VAL A 40 -7.12 7.15 2.97
C VAL A 40 -6.54 7.53 1.62
N TRP A 41 -5.35 7.02 1.28
CA TRP A 41 -4.62 7.42 0.08
C TRP A 41 -5.00 6.62 -1.18
N ILE A 42 -5.45 5.37 -1.03
CA ILE A 42 -5.76 4.47 -2.15
C ILE A 42 -7.29 4.32 -2.26
N PRO A 43 -7.96 5.11 -3.13
CA PRO A 43 -9.41 5.08 -3.23
C PRO A 43 -9.90 3.73 -3.77
N GLY A 44 -10.97 3.21 -3.17
CA GLY A 44 -11.62 1.99 -3.64
C GLY A 44 -10.88 0.69 -3.28
N VAL A 45 -9.95 0.71 -2.32
CA VAL A 45 -9.31 -0.52 -1.83
C VAL A 45 -10.34 -1.55 -1.37
N SER A 46 -10.25 -2.75 -1.94
CA SER A 46 -11.03 -3.92 -1.51
C SER A 46 -10.23 -4.80 -0.54
N GLU A 47 -8.91 -4.87 -0.71
CA GLU A 47 -8.01 -5.62 0.16
C GLU A 47 -6.69 -4.86 0.35
N LEU A 48 -6.07 -5.03 1.53
CA LEU A 48 -4.86 -4.33 1.94
C LEU A 48 -4.02 -5.21 2.87
N ASP A 49 -2.71 -5.28 2.65
CA ASP A 49 -1.79 -5.98 3.54
C ASP A 49 -0.40 -5.33 3.57
N VAL A 50 0.29 -5.44 4.71
CA VAL A 50 1.70 -5.04 4.83
C VAL A 50 2.59 -6.23 4.51
N ARG A 51 3.29 -6.16 3.39
CA ARG A 51 4.17 -7.22 2.86
C ARG A 51 5.62 -7.10 3.32
N GLY A 52 6.01 -5.96 3.87
CA GLY A 52 7.36 -5.79 4.39
C GLY A 52 7.65 -4.42 4.96
N ILE A 53 8.92 -4.26 5.37
CA ILE A 53 9.50 -3.00 5.83
C ILE A 53 10.66 -2.67 4.89
N ILE A 54 10.74 -1.44 4.44
CA ILE A 54 11.87 -0.95 3.65
C ILE A 54 12.94 -0.48 4.63
N SER A 55 14.04 -1.24 4.71
CA SER A 55 15.18 -0.94 5.59
C SER A 55 16.13 0.11 5.02
N ARG A 56 16.13 0.29 3.69
CA ARG A 56 16.97 1.27 2.99
C ARG A 56 16.33 1.65 1.66
N LYS A 57 16.22 2.95 1.38
CA LYS A 57 15.91 3.48 0.04
C LYS A 57 17.23 3.64 -0.72
N ILE A 58 17.34 3.08 -1.92
CA ILE A 58 18.48 3.33 -2.81
C ILE A 58 18.05 4.47 -3.73
N THR A 59 18.59 5.66 -3.50
CA THR A 59 18.48 6.78 -4.43
C THR A 59 19.64 6.72 -5.41
N ASN A 60 19.36 6.79 -6.72
CA ASN A 60 20.40 7.19 -7.67
C ASN A 60 20.69 8.67 -7.42
N ASN A 61 21.96 8.96 -7.12
CA ASN A 61 22.46 10.34 -7.10
C ASN A 61 22.34 10.98 -8.49
#